data_AF-A0A6G9D3V5-F1
#
_entry.id   AF-A0A6G9D3V5-F1
#
_cell.length_a   1.000
_cell.length_b   1.000
_cell.length_c   1.000
_cell.angle_alpha   90.00
_cell.angle_beta   90.00
_cell.angle_gamma   90.00
#
_symmetry.space_group_name_H-M   'P 1'
#
loop_
_entity.id
_entity.type
_entity.pdbx_description
1 polymer ?
#
loop_
_entity_poly.entity_id
_entity_poly.type
_entity_poly.pdbx_seq_one_letter_code
_entity_poly.pdbx_strand_id
1 'polypeptide(L)'
;MKTKQLEWRLDVIVNAELLSHYMTHRGETCRSLALKAGCSHQLIGFYKKGTRKHCPSARAKKIAQILDAPEKIVFTPEPSRVTRDGRLKASA
;
A
#
# COMPACT_ATOMS: atom_id res chain seq x y z
N MET A 1 6.14 28.16 16.19
CA MET A 1 5.94 27.71 14.79
C MET A 1 6.29 26.23 14.72
N LYS A 2 5.42 25.38 14.14
CA LYS A 2 5.68 23.95 13.97
C LYS A 2 6.61 23.74 12.78
N THR A 3 7.80 23.18 12.99
CA THR A 3 8.74 22.83 11.92
C THR A 3 8.24 21.58 11.20
N LYS A 4 7.91 21.70 9.92
CA LYS A 4 7.57 20.57 9.04
C LYS A 4 8.87 19.92 8.58
N GLN A 5 9.14 18.70 9.02
CA GLN A 5 10.24 17.90 8.47
C GLN A 5 9.75 17.17 7.22
N LEU A 6 10.46 17.37 6.10
CA LEU A 6 10.21 16.67 4.85
C LEU A 6 11.05 15.39 4.84
N GLU A 7 10.39 14.23 4.87
CA GLU A 7 11.03 12.93 4.76
C GLU A 7 10.70 12.30 3.40
N TRP A 8 11.69 11.66 2.78
CA TRP A 8 11.48 10.81 1.61
C TRP A 8 11.17 9.38 2.07
N ARG A 9 10.16 8.74 1.45
CA ARG A 9 9.83 7.33 1.67
C ARG A 9 9.68 6.60 0.35
N LEU A 10 9.93 5.30 0.38
CA LEU A 10 9.59 4.39 -0.70
C LEU A 10 8.21 3.80 -0.41
N ASP A 11 7.20 4.38 -1.05
CA ASP A 11 5.89 3.78 -1.15
C ASP A 11 5.80 2.97 -2.46
N VAL A 12 4.67 2.30 -2.66
CA VAL A 12 4.40 1.63 -3.94
C VAL A 12 3.07 2.09 -4.53
N ILE A 13 3.03 2.17 -5.84
CA ILE A 13 1.83 2.35 -6.64
C ILE A 13 1.26 0.98 -6.98
N VAL A 14 -0.03 0.79 -6.72
CA VAL A 14 -0.75 -0.40 -7.12
C VAL A 14 -1.14 -0.32 -8.60
N ASN A 15 -0.82 -1.36 -9.37
CA ASN A 15 -1.46 -1.61 -10.66
C ASN A 15 -2.80 -2.32 -10.43
N ALA A 16 -3.89 -1.56 -10.57
CA ALA A 16 -5.25 -2.01 -10.27
C ALA A 16 -5.70 -3.19 -11.16
N GLU A 17 -5.33 -3.16 -12.44
CA GLU A 17 -5.70 -4.20 -13.41
C GLU A 17 -5.01 -5.51 -13.05
N LEU A 18 -3.69 -5.49 -12.88
CA LEU A 18 -2.92 -6.67 -12.50
C LEU A 18 -3.36 -7.22 -11.14
N LEU A 19 -3.61 -6.34 -10.16
CA LEU A 19 -4.16 -6.77 -8.88
C LEU A 19 -5.49 -7.52 -9.05
N SER A 20 -6.39 -7.01 -9.89
CA SER A 20 -7.66 -7.66 -10.19
C SER A 20 -7.47 -9.02 -10.88
N HIS A 21 -6.55 -9.12 -11.83
CA HIS A 21 -6.25 -10.39 -12.51
C HIS A 21 -5.70 -11.45 -11.55
N TYR A 22 -4.74 -11.09 -10.69
CA TYR A 22 -4.20 -12.03 -9.70
C TYR A 22 -5.22 -12.43 -8.64
N MET A 23 -6.08 -11.50 -8.21
CA MET A 23 -7.19 -11.82 -7.31
C MET A 23 -8.13 -12.86 -7.94
N THR A 24 -8.53 -12.65 -9.19
CA THR A 24 -9.36 -13.63 -9.92
C THR A 24 -8.64 -14.97 -10.09
N HIS A 25 -7.37 -14.96 -10.49
CA HIS A 25 -6.58 -16.18 -10.71
C HIS A 25 -6.44 -17.03 -9.43
N ARG A 26 -6.28 -16.39 -8.26
CA ARG A 26 -6.16 -17.07 -6.97
C ARG A 26 -7.50 -17.30 -6.26
N GLY A 27 -8.62 -16.92 -6.88
CA GLY A 27 -9.95 -17.03 -6.28
C GLY A 27 -10.14 -16.15 -5.03
N GLU A 28 -9.37 -15.05 -4.91
CA GLU A 28 -9.42 -14.15 -3.77
C GLU A 28 -10.48 -13.06 -3.95
N THR A 29 -11.35 -12.90 -2.95
CA THR A 29 -12.29 -11.79 -2.86
C THR A 29 -11.67 -10.61 -2.11
N CYS A 30 -12.25 -9.41 -2.21
CA CYS A 30 -11.80 -8.27 -1.41
C CYS A 30 -11.87 -8.56 0.09
N ARG A 31 -12.84 -9.38 0.55
CA ARG A 31 -12.99 -9.75 1.97
C ARG A 31 -11.93 -10.74 2.40
N SER A 32 -11.72 -11.82 1.63
CA SER A 32 -10.74 -12.86 1.97
C SER A 32 -9.31 -12.31 1.91
N LEU A 33 -8.98 -11.53 0.89
CA LEU A 33 -7.67 -10.90 0.77
C LEU A 33 -7.40 -9.91 1.91
N ALA A 34 -8.40 -9.10 2.26
CA ALA A 34 -8.26 -8.12 3.34
C ALA A 34 -8.06 -8.77 4.71
N LEU A 35 -8.78 -9.87 4.98
CA LEU A 35 -8.62 -10.67 6.19
C LEU A 35 -7.19 -11.21 6.30
N LYS A 36 -6.67 -11.80 5.22
CA LYS A 36 -5.29 -12.34 5.16
C LYS A 36 -4.22 -11.25 5.23
N ALA A 37 -4.45 -10.11 4.58
CA ALA A 37 -3.51 -8.99 4.55
C ALA A 37 -3.54 -8.12 5.82
N GLY A 38 -4.52 -8.32 6.71
CA GLY A 38 -4.70 -7.53 7.93
C GLY A 38 -5.11 -6.09 7.65
N CYS A 39 -6.03 -5.86 6.70
CA CYS A 39 -6.56 -4.55 6.37
C CYS A 39 -8.07 -4.58 6.11
N SER A 40 -8.69 -3.43 5.81
CA SER A 40 -10.13 -3.38 5.53
C SER A 40 -10.45 -3.82 4.09
N HIS A 41 -11.57 -4.52 3.89
CA HIS A 41 -12.01 -4.95 2.56
C HIS A 41 -12.30 -3.76 1.61
N GLN A 42 -12.74 -2.62 2.16
CA GLN A 42 -12.94 -1.38 1.40
C GLN A 42 -11.63 -0.88 0.80
N LEU A 43 -10.53 -0.97 1.57
CA LEU A 43 -9.21 -0.55 1.11
C LEU A 43 -8.72 -1.38 -0.07
N ILE A 44 -8.89 -2.71 -0.01
CA ILE A 44 -8.64 -3.59 -1.15
C ILE A 44 -9.54 -3.23 -2.34
N GLY A 45 -10.81 -2.91 -2.08
CA GLY A 45 -11.73 -2.41 -3.10
C GLY A 45 -11.24 -1.12 -3.78
N PHE A 46 -10.66 -0.19 -3.04
CA PHE A 46 -10.07 1.04 -3.60
C PHE A 46 -8.83 0.76 -4.45
N TYR A 47 -7.99 -0.18 -4.03
CA TYR A 47 -6.84 -0.63 -4.82
C TYR A 47 -7.30 -1.30 -6.13
N LYS A 48 -8.27 -2.20 -6.05
CA LYS A 48 -8.84 -2.89 -7.22
C LYS A 48 -9.49 -1.93 -8.21
N LYS A 49 -10.16 -0.88 -7.72
CA LYS A 49 -10.78 0.16 -8.58
C LYS A 49 -9.80 1.24 -9.05
N GLY A 50 -8.58 1.27 -8.51
CA GLY A 50 -7.60 2.31 -8.80
C GLY A 50 -7.91 3.69 -8.19
N THR A 51 -8.93 3.81 -7.35
CA THR A 51 -9.27 5.07 -6.67
C THR A 51 -8.23 5.46 -5.62
N ARG A 52 -7.55 4.47 -5.04
CA ARG A 52 -6.35 4.68 -4.22
C ARG A 52 -5.19 3.97 -4.88
N LYS A 53 -4.15 4.72 -5.24
CA LYS A 53 -2.97 4.18 -5.92
C LYS A 53 -1.81 3.88 -4.97
N HIS A 54 -1.68 4.65 -3.89
CA HIS A 54 -0.58 4.46 -2.94
C HIS A 54 -0.88 3.38 -1.90
N CYS A 55 0.03 2.43 -1.79
CA CYS A 55 0.04 1.37 -0.80
C CYS A 55 1.37 1.39 -0.04
N PRO A 56 1.36 1.25 1.31
CA PRO A 56 2.59 1.06 2.06
C PRO A 56 3.30 -0.22 1.60
N SER A 57 4.62 -0.15 1.42
CA SER A 57 5.45 -1.28 0.97
C SER A 57 5.23 -2.57 1.78
N ALA A 58 5.15 -2.45 3.12
CA ALA A 58 4.89 -3.59 4.00
C ALA A 58 3.56 -4.31 3.71
N ARG A 59 2.52 -3.55 3.31
CA ARG A 59 1.22 -4.12 2.93
C ARG A 59 1.26 -4.72 1.54
N ALA A 60 1.90 -4.04 0.60
CA ALA A 60 2.08 -4.53 -0.76
C ALA A 60 2.79 -5.88 -0.80
N LYS A 61 3.88 -6.03 -0.05
CA LYS A 61 4.59 -7.30 0.11
C LYS A 61 3.68 -8.42 0.62
N LYS A 62 2.85 -8.16 1.64
CA LYS A 62 1.89 -9.14 2.15
C LYS A 62 0.84 -9.53 1.10
N ILE A 63 0.28 -8.55 0.39
CA ILE A 63 -0.72 -8.80 -0.66
C ILE A 63 -0.09 -9.62 -1.79
N ALA A 64 1.12 -9.28 -2.23
CA ALA A 64 1.85 -10.01 -3.26
C ALA A 64 2.10 -11.47 -2.85
N GLN A 65 2.50 -11.71 -1.60
CA GLN A 65 2.68 -13.07 -1.06
C GLN A 65 1.38 -13.88 -1.03
N ILE A 66 0.27 -13.29 -0.60
CA ILE A 66 -1.04 -13.98 -0.55
C ILE A 66 -1.50 -14.35 -1.97
N LEU A 67 -1.30 -13.44 -2.90
CA LEU A 67 -1.66 -13.62 -4.31
C LEU A 67 -0.64 -14.44 -5.10
N ASP A 68 0.48 -14.83 -4.49
CA ASP A 68 1.58 -15.52 -5.16
C ASP A 68 2.01 -14.80 -6.45
N ALA A 69 2.03 -13.48 -6.37
CA ALA A 69 2.25 -12.59 -7.49
C ALA A 69 3.62 -11.91 -7.36
N PRO A 70 4.36 -11.68 -8.46
CA PRO A 70 5.60 -10.91 -8.40
C PRO A 70 5.32 -9.48 -7.92
N GLU A 71 5.88 -9.10 -6.77
CA GLU A 71 5.61 -7.81 -6.12
C GLU A 71 5.84 -6.63 -7.06
N LYS A 72 6.97 -6.60 -7.78
CA LYS A 72 7.35 -5.50 -8.69
C LYS A 72 6.42 -5.34 -9.90
N ILE A 73 5.63 -6.36 -10.23
CA ILE A 73 4.68 -6.34 -11.35
C ILE A 73 3.35 -5.73 -10.90
N VAL A 74 2.88 -6.10 -9.70
CA VAL A 74 1.61 -5.61 -9.14
C VAL A 74 1.78 -4.27 -8.43
N PHE A 75 2.97 -4.02 -7.88
CA PHE A 75 3.30 -2.87 -7.06
C PHE A 75 4.60 -2.21 -7.54
N THR A 76 4.48 -1.04 -8.16
CA THR A 76 5.62 -0.28 -8.69
C THR A 76 6.18 0.62 -7.57
N PRO A 77 7.48 0.55 -7.25
CA PRO A 77 8.09 1.45 -6.27
C PRO A 77 8.03 2.90 -6.74
N GLU A 78 7.60 3.79 -5.84
CA GLU A 78 7.51 5.23 -6.10
C GLU A 78 8.06 6.02 -4.90
N PRO A 79 8.98 6.98 -5.11
CA PRO A 79 9.42 7.86 -4.05
C PRO A 79 8.29 8.83 -3.68
N SER A 80 7.81 8.76 -2.44
CA SER A 80 6.82 9.69 -1.90
C SER A 80 7.47 10.67 -0.92
N ARG A 81 6.97 11.92 -0.93
CA ARG A 81 7.32 12.93 0.07
C ARG A 81 6.29 12.89 1.18
N VAL A 82 6.72 12.72 2.41
CA VAL A 82 5.84 12.79 3.58
C VAL A 82 6.29 13.90 4.50
N THR A 83 5.30 14.62 5.05
CA THR A 83 5.55 15.71 5.99
C THR A 83 5.21 15.21 7.38
N ARG A 84 6.19 15.14 8.28
CA ARG A 84 5.93 14.90 9.70
C ARG A 84 5.84 16.25 10.44
N ASP A 85 4.81 16.40 11.26
CA ASP A 85 4.69 17.54 12.17
C ASP A 85 5.68 17.33 13.32
N GLY A 86 6.80 18.07 13.28
CA GLY A 86 7.88 17.92 14.24
C GLY A 86 7.48 18.52 15.58
N ARG A 87 7.08 17.68 16.54
CA ARG A 87 7.16 18.06 17.96
C ARG A 87 8.62 17.96 18.34
N LEU A 88 9.32 19.11 18.36
CA LEU A 88 10.65 19.19 18.97
C LEU A 88 10.55 18.61 20.38
N LYS A 89 11.22 17.48 20.63
CA LYS A 89 11.49 17.07 22.01
C LYS A 89 12.43 18.15 22.56
N ALA A 90 11.92 18.96 23.49
CA ALA A 90 12.80 19.75 24.33
C ALA A 90 13.72 18.77 25.06
N SER A 91 14.98 18.72 24.64
CA SER A 91 16.06 18.09 25.39
C SER A 91 16.22 18.89 26.69
N ALA A 92 16.02 18.20 27.81
CA ALA A 92 16.29 18.68 29.17
C ALA A 92 17.80 18.71 29.45
#